data_AF-A0A0C5C311-F1
#
_entry.id   AF-A0A0C5C311-F1
#
_cell.length_a   1.000
_cell.length_b   1.000
_cell.length_c   1.000
_cell.angle_alpha   90.00
_cell.angle_beta   90.00
_cell.angle_gamma   90.00
#
_symmetry.space_group_name_H-M   'P 1'
#
loop_
_entity.id
_entity.type
_entity.pdbx_description
1 polymer ?
#
loop_
_entity_poly.entity_id
_entity_poly.type
_entity_poly.pdbx_seq_one_letter_code
_entity_poly.pdbx_strand_id
1 'polypeptide(L)' 'MRPLFSGIVNCLLGALFTYFAIQQVQVGGWGFFSYLLLLIATLDLGSGIRLIFLHFKLKNSVKK' A
#
# COMPACT_ATOMS: atom_id res chain seq x y z
N MET A 1 -0.13 -23.64 9.30
CA MET A 1 0.55 -22.59 8.50
C MET A 1 0.41 -21.27 9.25
N ARG A 2 1.50 -20.57 9.58
CA ARG A 2 1.53 -19.47 10.58
C ARG A 2 0.97 -18.17 9.96
N PRO A 3 -0.26 -17.74 10.30
CA PRO A 3 -0.93 -16.61 9.64
C PRO A 3 -0.29 -15.25 9.90
N LEU A 4 0.55 -15.13 10.94
CA LEU A 4 1.23 -13.89 11.32
C LEU A 4 2.39 -13.49 10.38
N PHE A 5 3.06 -14.44 9.76
CA PHE A 5 4.19 -14.14 8.86
C PHE A 5 3.70 -13.58 7.51
N SER A 6 2.56 -14.09 7.02
CA SER A 6 1.99 -13.66 5.74
C SER A 6 1.47 -12.22 5.77
N GLY A 7 0.89 -11.77 6.89
CA GLY A 7 0.40 -10.40 7.04
C GLY A 7 1.51 -9.33 7.02
N ILE A 8 2.64 -9.60 7.67
CA ILE A 8 3.81 -8.70 7.69
C ILE A 8 4.45 -8.62 6.30
N VAL A 9 4.62 -9.77 5.64
CA VAL A 9 5.21 -9.82 4.29
C VAL A 9 4.34 -9.08 3.29
N ASN A 10 3.01 -9.25 3.31
CA ASN A 10 2.11 -8.49 2.43
C ASN A 10 2.16 -6.98 2.69
N CYS A 11 2.23 -6.56 3.95
CA CYS A 11 2.33 -5.14 4.30
C CYS A 11 3.66 -4.52 3.81
N LEU A 12 4.76 -5.28 3.94
CA LEU A 12 6.07 -4.88 3.47
C LEU A 12 6.15 -4.84 1.93
N LEU A 13 5.48 -5.78 1.26
CA LEU A 13 5.44 -5.87 -0.20
C LEU A 13 4.67 -4.69 -0.82
N GLY A 14 3.54 -4.27 -0.23
CA GLY A 14 2.81 -3.08 -0.66
C GLY A 14 3.59 -1.77 -0.46
N ALA A 15 4.35 -1.67 0.64
CA ALA A 15 5.25 -0.55 0.87
C ALA A 15 6.39 -0.48 -0.16
N LEU A 16 6.95 -1.64 -0.55
CA LEU A 16 7.97 -1.75 -1.61
C LEU A 16 7.43 -1.32 -2.97
N PHE A 17 6.22 -1.74 -3.34
CA PHE A 17 5.60 -1.30 -4.60
C PHE A 17 5.36 0.22 -4.63
N THR A 18 4.97 0.81 -3.50
CA THR A 18 4.84 2.26 -3.36
C THR A 18 6.18 2.97 -3.56
N TYR A 19 7.25 2.46 -2.93
CA TYR A 19 8.59 3.01 -3.07
C TYR A 19 9.08 3.00 -4.54
N PHE A 20 8.87 1.88 -5.24
CA PHE A 20 9.23 1.76 -6.66
C PHE A 20 8.47 2.75 -7.55
N ALA A 21 7.18 2.98 -7.28
CA ALA A 21 6.39 3.94 -8.05
C ALA A 21 6.91 5.38 -7.89
N ILE A 22 7.27 5.77 -6.66
CA ILE A 22 7.86 7.08 -6.36
C ILE A 22 9.22 7.24 -7.03
N GLN A 23 10.09 6.24 -6.88
CA GLN A 23 11.41 6.22 -7.54
C GLN A 23 11.29 6.38 -9.05
N GLN A 24 10.32 5.73 -9.68
CA GLN A 24 10.18 5.83 -11.12
C GLN A 24 9.67 7.20 -11.61
N VAL A 25 8.82 7.87 -10.82
CA VAL A 25 8.48 9.29 -11.04
C VAL A 25 9.71 10.17 -10.90
N GLN A 26 10.60 9.90 -9.93
CA GLN A 26 11.77 10.73 -9.69
C GLN A 26 12.86 10.57 -10.74
N VAL A 27 13.11 9.34 -11.21
CA VAL A 27 14.16 9.05 -12.18
C VAL A 27 13.67 9.20 -13.62
N GLY A 28 12.47 8.70 -13.93
CA GLY A 28 11.87 8.72 -15.27
C GLY A 28 10.95 9.92 -15.55
N GLY A 29 10.70 10.78 -14.56
CA GLY A 29 9.80 11.93 -14.67
C GLY A 29 8.32 11.53 -14.79
N TRP A 30 7.47 12.48 -15.19
CA TRP A 30 6.02 12.27 -15.36
C TRP A 30 5.67 11.69 -16.74
N GLY A 31 6.22 10.52 -17.06
CA GLY A 31 5.90 9.78 -18.29
C GLY A 31 4.64 8.91 -18.16
N PHE A 32 4.22 8.29 -19.27
CA PHE A 32 3.11 7.32 -19.30
C PHE A 32 3.29 6.20 -18.26
N PHE A 33 4.50 5.66 -18.15
CA PHE A 33 4.84 4.63 -17.17
C PHE A 33 4.66 5.11 -15.73
N SER A 34 4.97 6.37 -15.45
CA SER A 34 4.83 6.97 -14.11
C SER A 34 3.36 7.14 -13.73
N TYR A 35 2.49 7.55 -14.66
CA TYR A 35 1.04 7.58 -14.41
C TYR A 35 0.46 6.18 -14.24
N LEU A 36 0.91 5.19 -15.01
CA LEU A 36 0.49 3.80 -14.87
C LEU A 36 0.91 3.23 -13.51
N LEU A 37 2.15 3.44 -13.10
CA LEU A 37 2.67 3.06 -11.79
C LEU A 37 1.97 3.81 -10.66
N LEU A 38 1.67 5.10 -10.83
CA LEU A 38 0.92 5.90 -9.86
C LEU A 38 -0.52 5.40 -9.71
N LEU A 39 -1.18 5.00 -10.80
CA LEU A 39 -2.51 4.39 -10.78
C LEU A 39 -2.48 3.06 -10.00
N ILE A 40 -1.54 2.18 -10.32
CA ILE A 40 -1.37 0.88 -9.64
C ILE A 40 -1.01 1.09 -8.16
N ALA A 41 -0.08 2.00 -7.87
CA ALA A 41 0.29 2.35 -6.51
C ALA A 41 -0.89 2.96 -5.74
N THR A 42 -1.75 3.75 -6.39
CA THR A 42 -2.96 4.31 -5.76
C THR A 42 -4.00 3.24 -5.49
N LEU A 43 -4.13 2.22 -6.35
CA LEU A 43 -5.01 1.08 -6.10
C LEU A 43 -4.48 0.21 -4.94
N ASP A 44 -3.16 -0.03 -4.87
CA ASP A 44 -2.52 -0.79 -3.79
C ASP A 44 -2.51 -0.01 -2.46
N LEU A 45 -2.13 1.27 -2.48
CA LEU A 45 -2.24 2.19 -1.34
C LEU A 45 -3.68 2.42 -0.93
N GLY A 46 -4.63 2.50 -1.85
CA GLY A 46 -6.05 2.63 -1.55
C GLY A 46 -6.58 1.41 -0.80
N SER A 47 -6.13 0.21 -1.20
CA SER A 47 -6.36 -1.04 -0.45
C SER A 47 -5.69 -0.99 0.93
N GLY A 48 -4.43 -0.53 1.02
CA GLY A 48 -3.69 -0.34 2.26
C GLY A 48 -4.34 0.67 3.21
N ILE A 49 -4.79 1.82 2.70
CA ILE A 49 -5.54 2.86 3.43
C ILE A 49 -6.85 2.29 3.93
N ARG A 50 -7.57 1.52 3.11
CA ARG A 50 -8.82 0.86 3.54
C ARG A 50 -8.55 -0.14 4.65
N LEU A 51 -7.41 -0.83 4.62
CA LEU A 51 -7.00 -1.78 5.66
C LEU A 51 -6.53 -1.07 6.95
N ILE A 52 -5.81 0.04 6.84
CA ILE A 52 -5.43 0.92 7.97
C ILE A 52 -6.68 1.56 8.57
N PHE A 53 -7.60 2.07 7.75
CA PHE A 53 -8.88 2.63 8.18
C PHE A 53 -9.77 1.57 8.83
N LEU A 54 -9.80 0.34 8.30
CA LEU A 54 -10.48 -0.79 8.92
C LEU A 54 -9.83 -1.14 10.27
N HIS A 55 -8.51 -1.14 10.37
CA HIS A 55 -7.79 -1.34 11.65
C HIS A 55 -8.08 -0.22 12.65
N PHE A 56 -8.15 1.04 12.19
CA PHE A 56 -8.50 2.20 13.02
C PHE A 56 -9.96 2.14 13.48
N LYS A 57 -10.87 1.73 12.59
CA LYS A 57 -12.28 1.51 12.88
C LYS A 57 -12.48 0.35 13.86
N LEU A 58 -11.75 -0.77 13.69
CA LEU A 58 -11.75 -1.88 14.65
C LEU A 58 -11.23 -1.43 16.02
N LYS A 59 -10.15 -0.63 16.07
CA LYS A 59 -9.60 -0.09 17.31
C LYS A 59 -10.57 0.83 18.06
N ASN A 60 -11.44 1.54 17.34
CA ASN A 60 -12.53 2.32 17.93
C ASN A 60 -13.74 1.46 18.34
N SER A 61 -14.03 0.36 17.65
CA SER A 61 -15.13 -0.57 18.00
C SER A 61 -14.79 -1.55 19.12
N VAL A 62 -13.51 -1.89 19.34
CA VAL A 62 -13.05 -2.75 20.45
C VAL A 62 -13.05 -2.03 21.81
N LYS A 63 -13.33 -0.72 21.84
CA LYS A 63 -13.48 0.07 23.08
C LYS A 63 -14.93 0.21 23.55
N LYS A 64 -15.87 -0.59 23.03
CA LYS A 64 -17.26 -0.62 23.50
C LYS A 64 -17.64 -1.98 24.05
#